data_AF-A0A930T6Z3-F1
#
_entry.id   AF-A0A930T6Z3-F1
#
_cell.length_a   1.000
_cell.length_b   1.000
_cell.length_c   1.000
_cell.angle_alpha   90.00
_cell.angle_beta   90.00
_cell.angle_gamma   90.00
#
_symmetry.space_group_name_H-M   'P 1'
#
loop_
_entity.id
_entity.type
_entity.pdbx_description
1 polymer ?
#
loop_
_entity_poly.entity_id
_entity_poly.type
_entity_poly.pdbx_seq_one_letter_code
_entity_poly.pdbx_strand_id
1 'polypeptide(L)'
;MQSSQRQLESFKITMLGASCVGKTSLLTAMWKQMKAGVDTNELLLKAGNPDEPGSDYETSSFLHTCEEELKTVVRRTNTWIAEGGLQATSDAKKFYFYFSQRQKSLSSLILEFQDFPGNWITGEDKQNLGSSVEERQKKITQVIDYIKNSHVTILAIDTPALIEKKGKYHVLINKAEIIKELLQKAYIEDLSDQPKLLILAPVKCENYIKNVKLLSKIEQSINIQYKELLNILKTPDFSNVAAVITPVQTLGNVLFSYISETEENGKVTPNFVYEKTNHFELLPIDAEQPLRYILQFALKSYFDQFFWDLDEELKFAINQFATGCKKDKGFVILQDEHLLH
;
A
#
# COMPACT_ATOMS: atom_id res chain seq x y z
N MET A 1 -2.02 21.83 38.06
CA MET A 1 -2.87 20.81 37.41
C MET A 1 -2.26 20.53 36.06
N GLN A 2 -1.51 19.43 35.93
CA GLN A 2 -1.02 18.97 34.63
C GLN A 2 -2.22 18.43 33.88
N SER A 3 -2.61 19.09 32.79
CA SER A 3 -3.52 18.52 31.81
C SER A 3 -2.82 17.30 31.22
N SER A 4 -3.27 16.11 31.60
CA SER A 4 -2.94 14.87 30.90
C SER A 4 -3.34 15.04 29.43
N GLN A 5 -2.37 15.33 28.56
CA GLN A 5 -2.56 15.20 27.12
C GLN A 5 -2.96 13.75 26.86
N ARG A 6 -4.21 13.51 26.47
CA ARG A 6 -4.60 12.23 25.88
C ARG A 6 -3.72 12.05 24.64
N GLN A 7 -2.81 11.08 24.68
CA GLN A 7 -2.09 10.66 23.49
C GLN A 7 -3.14 10.05 22.55
N LEU A 8 -3.36 10.69 21.40
CA LEU A 8 -4.22 10.13 20.37
C LEU A 8 -3.58 8.81 19.92
N GLU A 9 -4.33 7.72 19.93
CA GLU A 9 -3.87 6.45 19.36
C GLU A 9 -3.62 6.64 17.85
N SER A 10 -2.94 5.69 17.18
CA SER A 10 -2.71 5.74 15.73
C SER A 10 -3.48 4.61 15.03
N PHE A 11 -4.11 4.92 13.91
CA PHE A 11 -4.72 3.93 13.04
C PHE A 11 -3.60 3.36 12.17
N LYS A 12 -3.05 2.23 12.60
CA LYS A 12 -1.86 1.60 12.04
C LYS A 12 -2.13 0.88 10.72
N ILE A 13 -1.29 1.16 9.73
CA ILE A 13 -1.28 0.57 8.39
C ILE A 13 0.12 0.03 8.08
N THR A 14 0.21 -1.18 7.56
CA THR A 14 1.48 -1.79 7.15
C THR A 14 1.55 -1.92 5.63
N MET A 15 2.66 -1.46 5.04
CA MET A 15 2.97 -1.64 3.61
C MET A 15 3.69 -2.98 3.41
N LEU A 16 3.04 -3.97 2.81
CA LEU A 16 3.57 -5.30 2.56
C LEU A 16 3.90 -5.52 1.07
N GLY A 17 4.98 -6.25 0.80
CA GLY A 17 5.41 -6.57 -0.57
C GLY A 17 6.92 -6.70 -0.68
N ALA A 18 7.37 -7.48 -1.68
CA ALA A 18 8.78 -7.73 -1.93
C ALA A 18 9.57 -6.46 -2.32
N SER A 19 10.89 -6.58 -2.43
CA SER A 19 11.73 -5.44 -2.85
C SER A 19 11.36 -5.00 -4.27
N CYS A 20 11.32 -3.68 -4.49
CA CYS A 20 11.06 -3.05 -5.79
C CYS A 20 9.69 -3.35 -6.45
N VAL A 21 8.73 -3.96 -5.73
CA VAL A 21 7.37 -4.18 -6.28
C VAL A 21 6.60 -2.88 -6.43
N GLY A 22 6.90 -1.86 -5.61
CA GLY A 22 6.29 -0.53 -5.70
C GLY A 22 5.65 0.00 -4.42
N LYS A 23 6.00 -0.52 -3.23
CA LYS A 23 5.45 -0.08 -1.93
C LYS A 23 5.59 1.43 -1.71
N THR A 24 6.82 1.94 -1.71
CA THR A 24 7.10 3.36 -1.48
C THR A 24 6.55 4.25 -2.59
N SER A 25 6.54 3.75 -3.84
CA SER A 25 5.93 4.46 -4.98
C SER A 25 4.41 4.56 -4.82
N LEU A 26 3.74 3.51 -4.32
CA LEU A 26 2.32 3.53 -3.99
C LEU A 26 2.04 4.53 -2.87
N LEU A 27 2.79 4.50 -1.77
CA LEU A 27 2.64 5.47 -0.67
C LEU A 27 2.83 6.93 -1.14
N THR A 28 3.82 7.17 -2.01
CA THR A 28 4.08 8.48 -2.62
C THR A 28 2.94 8.91 -3.55
N ALA A 29 2.43 7.99 -4.38
CA ALA A 29 1.30 8.25 -5.27
C ALA A 29 0.00 8.51 -4.49
N MET A 30 -0.26 7.75 -3.43
CA MET A 30 -1.33 8.00 -2.47
C MET A 30 -1.18 9.41 -1.94
N TRP A 31 -0.03 9.77 -1.35
CA TRP A 31 0.20 11.10 -0.78
C TRP A 31 -0.04 12.24 -1.78
N LYS A 32 0.42 12.08 -3.01
CA LYS A 32 0.22 13.07 -4.08
C LYS A 32 -1.26 13.26 -4.43
N GLN A 33 -2.01 12.18 -4.65
CA GLN A 33 -3.44 12.27 -4.98
C GLN A 33 -4.28 12.72 -3.80
N MET A 34 -3.91 12.31 -2.59
CA MET A 34 -4.56 12.72 -1.36
C MET A 34 -4.43 14.22 -1.16
N LYS A 35 -3.24 14.81 -1.34
CA LYS A 35 -3.06 16.28 -1.31
C LYS A 35 -3.93 17.00 -2.34
N ALA A 36 -4.07 16.45 -3.54
CA ALA A 36 -4.87 17.09 -4.59
C ALA A 36 -6.39 16.98 -4.35
N GLY A 37 -6.87 15.84 -3.81
CA GLY A 37 -8.31 15.57 -3.66
C GLY A 37 -8.90 15.87 -2.27
N VAL A 38 -8.07 15.92 -1.22
CA VAL A 38 -8.51 16.25 0.14
C VAL A 38 -8.56 17.77 0.34
N ASP A 39 -7.63 18.51 -0.29
CA ASP A 39 -7.53 19.98 -0.18
C ASP A 39 -8.67 20.73 -0.91
N THR A 40 -9.61 20.02 -1.53
CA THR A 40 -10.83 20.62 -2.10
C THR A 40 -12.06 20.44 -1.20
N ASN A 41 -12.00 19.54 -0.22
CA ASN A 41 -13.08 19.24 0.72
C ASN A 41 -12.74 19.87 2.10
N GLU A 42 -13.67 19.87 3.06
CA GLU A 42 -13.46 20.44 4.41
C GLU A 42 -12.35 19.75 5.23
N LEU A 43 -11.77 18.68 4.70
CA LEU A 43 -10.66 17.92 5.25
C LEU A 43 -9.31 18.53 4.90
N LEU A 44 -8.39 18.44 5.84
CA LEU A 44 -6.99 18.82 5.69
C LEU A 44 -6.12 17.61 6.01
N LEU A 45 -5.26 17.24 5.06
CA LEU A 45 -4.24 16.23 5.27
C LEU A 45 -2.89 16.89 5.54
N LYS A 46 -2.30 16.61 6.70
CA LYS A 46 -0.94 17.03 7.03
C LYS A 46 -0.07 15.83 7.32
N ALA A 47 1.17 15.86 6.86
CA ALA A 47 2.19 14.99 7.44
C ALA A 47 2.44 15.45 8.88
N GLY A 48 3.04 14.60 9.72
CA GLY A 48 3.48 15.04 11.04
C GLY A 48 4.24 13.98 11.81
N ASN A 49 4.42 14.26 13.10
CA ASN A 49 5.01 13.38 14.07
C ASN A 49 4.12 13.40 15.33
N PRO A 50 3.64 12.24 15.82
CA PRO A 50 2.75 12.16 16.99
C PRO A 50 3.38 12.73 18.25
N ASP A 51 4.69 12.68 18.34
CA ASP A 51 5.43 13.11 19.53
C ASP A 51 5.92 14.56 19.42
N GLU A 52 5.89 15.14 18.21
CA GLU A 52 6.42 16.50 17.94
C GLU A 52 5.54 17.26 16.92
N PRO A 53 4.53 18.01 17.41
CA PRO A 53 3.71 18.85 16.56
C PRO A 53 4.56 19.90 15.80
N GLY A 54 4.63 19.78 14.47
CA GLY A 54 5.41 20.68 13.60
C GLY A 54 6.72 20.12 13.05
N SER A 55 7.12 18.88 13.39
CA SER A 55 8.25 18.18 12.75
C SER A 55 7.83 17.29 11.58
N ASP A 56 6.79 17.70 10.84
CA ASP A 56 6.31 17.04 9.63
C ASP A 56 7.31 17.04 8.47
N TYR A 57 8.40 17.79 8.61
CA TYR A 57 9.47 17.93 7.64
C TYR A 57 10.03 16.57 7.20
N GLU A 58 10.19 15.59 8.09
CA GLU A 58 10.82 14.32 7.69
C GLU A 58 9.94 13.48 6.76
N THR A 59 8.66 13.30 7.11
CA THR A 59 7.70 12.56 6.28
C THR A 59 7.46 13.30 4.96
N SER A 60 7.22 14.61 5.04
CA SER A 60 6.93 15.43 3.87
C SER A 60 8.14 15.57 2.92
N SER A 61 9.34 15.80 3.45
CA SER A 61 10.58 15.91 2.68
C SER A 61 10.95 14.59 2.03
N PHE A 62 10.81 13.47 2.75
CA PHE A 62 11.06 12.15 2.17
C PHE A 62 10.09 11.85 1.02
N LEU A 63 8.79 12.02 1.22
CA LEU A 63 7.79 11.74 0.18
C LEU A 63 7.89 12.72 -0.98
N HIS A 64 8.27 13.98 -0.73
CA HIS A 64 8.57 14.93 -1.80
C HIS A 64 9.80 14.48 -2.60
N THR A 65 10.86 14.00 -1.94
CA THR A 65 12.06 13.49 -2.62
C THR A 65 11.69 12.29 -3.50
N CYS A 66 10.90 11.35 -2.97
CA CYS A 66 10.35 10.25 -3.76
C CYS A 66 9.48 10.75 -4.93
N GLU A 67 8.65 11.77 -4.73
CA GLU A 67 7.84 12.34 -5.81
C GLU A 67 8.73 12.92 -6.92
N GLU A 68 9.80 13.63 -6.59
CA GLU A 68 10.74 14.17 -7.57
C GLU A 68 11.47 13.07 -8.33
N GLU A 69 11.90 12.00 -7.66
CA GLU A 69 12.47 10.81 -8.31
C GLU A 69 11.47 10.16 -9.28
N LEU A 70 10.21 9.98 -8.87
CA LEU A 70 9.16 9.46 -9.76
C LEU A 70 8.91 10.40 -10.95
N LYS A 71 8.97 11.73 -10.74
CA LYS A 71 8.90 12.72 -11.85
C LYS A 71 10.06 12.53 -12.81
N THR A 72 11.27 12.17 -12.36
CA THR A 72 12.39 11.92 -13.29
C THR A 72 12.13 10.77 -14.26
N VAL A 73 11.38 9.74 -13.83
CA VAL A 73 11.02 8.59 -14.66
C VAL A 73 10.13 9.01 -15.83
N VAL A 74 9.15 9.89 -15.59
CA VAL A 74 8.21 10.38 -16.62
C VAL A 74 8.77 11.56 -17.43
N ARG A 75 9.83 12.23 -16.95
CA ARG A 75 10.41 13.39 -17.64
C ARG A 75 10.87 13.02 -19.05
N ARG A 76 10.72 13.98 -19.96
CA ARG A 76 11.16 13.88 -21.35
C ARG A 76 12.67 13.67 -21.39
N THR A 77 13.09 12.63 -22.10
CA THR A 77 14.49 12.28 -22.37
C THR A 77 14.67 11.98 -23.85
N ASN A 78 15.91 11.76 -24.29
CA ASN A 78 16.18 11.33 -25.67
C ASN A 78 15.77 9.86 -25.93
N THR A 79 15.42 9.13 -24.87
CA THR A 79 14.92 7.76 -24.92
C THR A 79 13.44 7.70 -24.55
N TRP A 80 12.70 6.80 -25.20
CA TRP A 80 11.31 6.46 -24.83
C TRP A 80 11.24 5.43 -23.71
N ILE A 81 12.33 4.74 -23.42
CA ILE A 81 12.42 3.77 -22.32
C ILE A 81 12.43 4.55 -21.00
N ALA A 82 11.56 4.14 -20.08
CA ALA A 82 11.55 4.64 -18.72
C ALA A 82 12.64 3.94 -17.91
N GLU A 83 13.57 4.72 -17.39
CA GLU A 83 14.68 4.26 -16.55
C GLU A 83 14.62 4.96 -15.19
N GLY A 84 15.23 4.33 -14.19
CA GLY A 84 15.22 4.81 -12.81
C GLY A 84 13.98 4.37 -12.04
N GLY A 85 13.52 5.25 -11.15
CA GLY A 85 12.50 4.96 -10.16
C GLY A 85 13.08 4.98 -8.75
N LEU A 86 12.24 4.68 -7.77
CA LEU A 86 12.66 4.66 -6.37
C LEU A 86 13.57 3.46 -6.10
N GLN A 87 14.64 3.71 -5.37
CA GLN A 87 15.46 2.64 -4.82
C GLN A 87 14.66 1.83 -3.79
N ALA A 88 15.10 0.59 -3.56
CA ALA A 88 14.51 -0.23 -2.51
C ALA A 88 14.70 0.45 -1.14
N THR A 89 13.65 0.43 -0.32
CA THR A 89 13.70 0.88 1.08
C THR A 89 14.84 0.18 1.82
N SER A 90 15.77 0.94 2.41
CA SER A 90 16.92 0.41 3.16
C SER A 90 16.56 0.01 4.58
N ASP A 91 15.70 0.80 5.23
CA ASP A 91 15.34 0.66 6.65
C ASP A 91 13.84 0.83 6.86
N ALA A 92 13.31 0.19 7.91
CA ALA A 92 11.91 0.36 8.28
C ALA A 92 11.64 1.81 8.71
N LYS A 93 10.60 2.41 8.16
CA LYS A 93 10.22 3.81 8.42
C LYS A 93 8.73 3.94 8.65
N LYS A 94 8.38 4.81 9.60
CA LYS A 94 6.99 5.20 9.88
C LYS A 94 6.69 6.55 9.23
N PHE A 95 5.48 6.69 8.74
CA PHE A 95 4.95 7.92 8.17
C PHE A 95 3.62 8.22 8.85
N TYR A 96 3.47 9.42 9.40
CA TYR A 96 2.25 9.82 10.09
C TYR A 96 1.50 10.87 9.29
N PHE A 97 0.19 10.67 9.19
CA PHE A 97 -0.72 11.60 8.53
C PHE A 97 -1.88 11.96 9.43
N TYR A 98 -2.13 13.26 9.54
CA TYR A 98 -3.20 13.85 10.32
C TYR A 98 -4.32 14.26 9.39
N PHE A 99 -5.49 13.68 9.61
CA PHE A 99 -6.74 14.13 9.03
C PHE A 99 -7.45 15.01 10.05
N SER A 100 -7.54 16.29 9.76
CA SER A 100 -8.29 17.25 10.56
C SER A 100 -9.25 18.04 9.68
N GLN A 101 -10.19 18.75 10.31
CA GLN A 101 -11.02 19.71 9.61
C GLN A 101 -10.22 21.01 9.41
N ARG A 102 -10.37 21.66 8.24
CA ARG A 102 -9.63 22.90 7.92
C ARG A 102 -9.81 24.02 8.96
N GLN A 103 -10.97 24.09 9.62
CA GLN A 103 -11.31 25.18 10.55
C GLN A 103 -11.10 24.83 12.03
N LYS A 104 -10.88 23.55 12.39
CA LYS A 104 -10.69 23.08 13.76
C LYS A 104 -9.48 22.14 13.83
N SER A 105 -8.44 22.54 14.56
CA SER A 105 -7.18 21.77 14.65
C SER A 105 -7.10 20.80 15.83
N LEU A 106 -8.17 20.65 16.63
CA LEU A 106 -8.09 19.98 17.93
C LEU A 106 -8.47 18.50 17.91
N SER A 107 -9.22 18.03 16.91
CA SER A 107 -9.59 16.63 16.71
C SER A 107 -9.02 16.14 15.37
N SER A 108 -8.20 15.10 15.42
CA SER A 108 -7.58 14.54 14.21
C SER A 108 -7.51 13.02 14.28
N LEU A 109 -7.83 12.37 13.16
CA LEU A 109 -7.50 10.97 12.94
C LEU A 109 -6.02 10.89 12.52
N ILE A 110 -5.24 10.06 13.22
CA ILE A 110 -3.83 9.83 12.90
C ILE A 110 -3.71 8.49 12.19
N LEU A 111 -3.22 8.52 10.94
CA LEU A 111 -2.84 7.31 10.21
C LEU A 111 -1.33 7.11 10.33
N GLU A 112 -0.92 5.93 10.80
CA GLU A 112 0.49 5.54 10.89
C GLU A 112 0.79 4.47 9.84
N PHE A 113 1.53 4.84 8.79
CA PHE A 113 2.01 3.91 7.78
C PHE A 113 3.40 3.40 8.13
N GLN A 114 3.56 2.08 8.24
CA GLN A 114 4.83 1.39 8.40
C GLN A 114 5.28 0.83 7.03
N ASP A 115 6.33 1.41 6.45
CA ASP A 115 7.05 0.80 5.31
C ASP A 115 8.32 0.12 5.80
N PHE A 116 8.75 -0.93 5.11
CA PHE A 116 9.95 -1.67 5.45
C PHE A 116 10.63 -2.29 4.22
N PRO A 117 11.93 -2.63 4.32
CA PRO A 117 12.67 -3.24 3.23
C PRO A 117 12.04 -4.54 2.77
N GLY A 118 11.73 -4.64 1.48
CA GLY A 118 10.98 -5.78 0.95
C GLY A 118 11.72 -7.10 1.00
N ASN A 119 13.02 -7.11 1.30
CA ASN A 119 13.83 -8.30 1.51
C ASN A 119 13.71 -8.86 2.94
N TRP A 120 13.13 -8.11 3.88
CA TRP A 120 12.85 -8.60 5.23
C TRP A 120 11.85 -9.76 5.22
N ILE A 121 10.96 -9.83 4.21
CA ILE A 121 9.98 -10.93 4.09
C ILE A 121 10.65 -12.28 3.87
N THR A 122 11.84 -12.31 3.26
CA THR A 122 12.61 -13.55 3.04
C THR A 122 13.76 -13.68 4.05
N GLY A 123 14.00 -12.64 4.85
CA GLY A 123 15.20 -12.50 5.68
C GLY A 123 16.50 -12.37 4.87
N GLU A 124 16.48 -12.42 3.54
CA GLU A 124 17.69 -12.37 2.73
C GLU A 124 18.24 -10.95 2.64
N ASP A 125 19.51 -10.78 2.98
CA ASP A 125 20.22 -9.54 2.70
C ASP A 125 21.26 -9.77 1.61
N LYS A 126 20.95 -9.39 0.37
CA LYS A 126 21.87 -9.57 -0.76
C LYS A 126 23.16 -8.76 -0.61
N GLN A 127 23.12 -7.68 0.17
CA GLN A 127 24.32 -6.87 0.45
C GLN A 127 25.12 -7.44 1.63
N ASN A 128 24.54 -8.35 2.40
CA ASN A 128 25.16 -8.94 3.58
C ASN A 128 24.96 -10.47 3.61
N LEU A 129 25.69 -11.17 2.73
CA LEU A 129 25.72 -12.64 2.59
C LEU A 129 26.14 -13.37 3.89
N GLY A 130 26.68 -12.64 4.89
CA GLY A 130 27.03 -13.15 6.22
C GLY A 130 25.95 -13.02 7.28
N SER A 131 24.73 -12.56 6.94
CA SER A 131 23.63 -12.42 7.91
C SER A 131 23.32 -13.74 8.63
N SER A 132 23.34 -13.71 9.97
CA SER A 132 23.13 -14.90 10.79
C SER A 132 21.68 -15.39 10.68
N VAL A 133 21.44 -16.68 10.95
CA VAL A 133 20.06 -17.25 10.97
C VAL A 133 19.17 -16.46 11.93
N GLU A 134 19.71 -16.01 13.06
CA GLU A 134 19.01 -15.22 14.06
C GLU A 134 18.58 -13.84 13.50
N GLU A 135 19.44 -13.16 12.75
CA GLU A 135 19.11 -11.86 12.13
C GLU A 135 18.00 -11.99 11.09
N ARG A 136 18.05 -13.06 10.27
CA ARG A 136 17.00 -13.35 9.28
C ARG A 136 15.66 -13.61 9.97
N GLN A 137 15.69 -14.44 11.02
CA GLN A 137 14.49 -14.74 11.79
C GLN A 137 13.94 -13.49 12.47
N LYS A 138 14.79 -12.61 12.99
CA LYS A 138 14.38 -11.34 13.60
C LYS A 138 13.66 -10.44 12.60
N LYS A 139 14.18 -10.29 11.37
CA LYS A 139 13.53 -9.51 10.30
C LYS A 139 12.15 -10.08 9.95
N ILE A 140 12.04 -11.40 9.79
CA ILE A 140 10.77 -12.08 9.50
C ILE A 140 9.76 -11.89 10.63
N THR A 141 10.18 -12.10 11.88
CA THR A 141 9.33 -11.89 13.06
C THR A 141 8.84 -10.44 13.14
N GLN A 142 9.71 -9.48 12.84
CA GLN A 142 9.34 -8.07 12.83
C GLN A 142 8.30 -7.74 11.75
N VAL A 143 8.37 -8.37 10.56
CA VAL A 143 7.31 -8.23 9.53
C VAL A 143 5.98 -8.80 10.03
N ILE A 144 6.00 -9.97 10.67
CA ILE A 144 4.80 -10.59 11.25
C ILE A 144 4.18 -9.66 12.30
N ASP A 145 5.01 -9.09 13.18
CA ASP A 145 4.55 -8.13 14.19
C ASP A 145 3.97 -6.85 13.57
N TYR A 146 4.52 -6.35 12.45
CA TYR A 146 3.92 -5.22 11.74
C TYR A 146 2.55 -5.55 11.15
N ILE A 147 2.36 -6.74 10.59
CA ILE A 147 1.06 -7.16 10.06
C ILE A 147 0.06 -7.31 11.23
N LYS A 148 0.43 -8.09 12.25
CA LYS A 148 -0.38 -8.37 13.44
C LYS A 148 -0.82 -7.11 14.16
N ASN A 149 0.08 -6.15 14.38
CA ASN A 149 -0.22 -4.92 15.11
C ASN A 149 -0.87 -3.81 14.25
N SER A 150 -1.15 -4.08 12.96
CA SER A 150 -1.83 -3.12 12.08
C SER A 150 -3.33 -3.38 12.03
N HIS A 151 -4.11 -2.33 11.78
CA HIS A 151 -5.54 -2.43 11.43
C HIS A 151 -5.69 -2.76 9.94
N VAL A 152 -4.77 -2.24 9.11
CA VAL A 152 -4.79 -2.43 7.66
C VAL A 152 -3.44 -2.92 7.16
N THR A 153 -3.45 -3.93 6.31
CA THR A 153 -2.27 -4.34 5.53
C THR A 153 -2.50 -4.03 4.06
N ILE A 154 -1.64 -3.21 3.46
CA ILE A 154 -1.63 -2.95 2.01
C ILE A 154 -0.58 -3.84 1.37
N LEU A 155 -1.04 -4.86 0.64
CA LEU A 155 -0.18 -5.73 -0.15
C LEU A 155 0.03 -5.15 -1.55
N ALA A 156 1.19 -4.54 -1.80
CA ALA A 156 1.58 -4.08 -3.12
C ALA A 156 1.96 -5.27 -4.03
N ILE A 157 1.33 -5.34 -5.21
CA ILE A 157 1.51 -6.44 -6.16
C ILE A 157 1.96 -5.87 -7.51
N ASP A 158 3.14 -6.28 -7.97
CA ASP A 158 3.62 -5.99 -9.32
C ASP A 158 2.71 -6.67 -10.37
N THR A 159 1.91 -5.86 -11.05
CA THR A 159 0.89 -6.32 -12.00
C THR A 159 1.49 -6.94 -13.26
N PRO A 160 2.55 -6.38 -13.88
CA PRO A 160 3.26 -7.06 -14.96
C PRO A 160 3.73 -8.47 -14.58
N ALA A 161 4.34 -8.65 -13.41
CA ALA A 161 4.77 -9.98 -12.98
C ALA A 161 3.60 -10.94 -12.69
N LEU A 162 2.45 -10.41 -12.27
CA LEU A 162 1.21 -11.16 -12.03
C LEU A 162 0.56 -11.66 -13.33
N ILE A 163 0.56 -10.84 -14.39
CA ILE A 163 -0.22 -11.10 -15.62
C ILE A 163 0.63 -11.64 -16.76
N GLU A 164 1.79 -11.03 -16.98
CA GLU A 164 2.60 -11.28 -18.18
C GLU A 164 3.21 -12.67 -18.18
N LYS A 165 3.39 -13.24 -19.38
CA LYS A 165 3.84 -14.63 -19.57
C LYS A 165 3.02 -15.63 -18.73
N LYS A 166 1.71 -15.38 -18.56
CA LYS A 166 0.79 -16.18 -17.74
C LYS A 166 1.22 -16.27 -16.27
N GLY A 167 1.80 -15.20 -15.72
CA GLY A 167 2.24 -15.13 -14.33
C GLY A 167 3.54 -15.89 -14.04
N LYS A 168 4.35 -16.24 -15.05
CA LYS A 168 5.64 -16.96 -14.90
C LYS A 168 6.54 -16.37 -13.80
N TYR A 169 6.50 -15.05 -13.62
CA TYR A 169 7.37 -14.34 -12.67
C TYR A 169 6.67 -13.93 -11.38
N HIS A 170 5.40 -14.29 -11.19
CA HIS A 170 4.61 -13.86 -10.05
C HIS A 170 5.24 -14.30 -8.72
N VAL A 171 5.57 -15.58 -8.57
CA VAL A 171 6.23 -16.12 -7.37
C VAL A 171 7.60 -15.48 -7.16
N LEU A 172 8.37 -15.25 -8.23
CA LEU A 172 9.71 -14.68 -8.14
C LEU A 172 9.71 -13.21 -7.68
N ILE A 173 8.85 -12.39 -8.28
CA ILE A 173 8.82 -10.94 -8.10
C ILE A 173 7.93 -10.54 -6.93
N ASN A 174 6.70 -11.07 -6.88
CA ASN A 174 5.76 -10.75 -5.81
C ASN A 174 5.95 -11.60 -4.56
N LYS A 175 6.76 -12.66 -4.60
CA LYS A 175 7.02 -13.54 -3.45
C LYS A 175 5.72 -14.08 -2.83
N ALA A 176 4.74 -14.39 -3.68
CA ALA A 176 3.37 -14.67 -3.27
C ALA A 176 3.24 -15.79 -2.23
N GLU A 177 4.05 -16.85 -2.34
CA GLU A 177 4.05 -17.96 -1.38
C GLU A 177 4.52 -17.52 0.01
N ILE A 178 5.61 -16.77 0.08
CA ILE A 178 6.17 -16.23 1.34
C ILE A 178 5.21 -15.22 1.95
N ILE A 179 4.63 -14.34 1.14
CA ILE A 179 3.64 -13.35 1.60
C ILE A 179 2.41 -14.05 2.19
N LYS A 180 1.92 -15.10 1.55
CA LYS A 180 0.82 -15.93 2.05
C LYS A 180 1.15 -16.50 3.44
N GLU A 181 2.33 -17.09 3.61
CA GLU A 181 2.76 -17.65 4.89
C GLU A 181 2.86 -16.58 5.99
N LEU A 182 3.39 -15.40 5.67
CA LEU A 182 3.50 -14.28 6.61
C LEU A 182 2.13 -13.77 7.06
N LEU A 183 1.19 -13.59 6.12
CA LEU A 183 -0.17 -13.14 6.43
C LEU A 183 -0.91 -14.17 7.29
N GLN A 184 -0.85 -15.45 6.92
CA GLN A 184 -1.46 -16.53 7.69
C GLN A 184 -0.91 -16.56 9.12
N LYS A 185 0.42 -16.55 9.25
CA LYS A 185 1.08 -16.58 10.56
C LYS A 185 0.70 -15.37 11.40
N ALA A 186 0.71 -14.17 10.82
CA ALA A 186 0.35 -12.95 11.53
C ALA A 186 -1.11 -12.97 12.02
N TYR A 187 -2.06 -13.44 11.19
CA TYR A 187 -3.47 -13.50 11.58
C TYR A 187 -3.76 -14.64 12.57
N ILE A 188 -3.08 -15.78 12.49
CA ILE A 188 -3.20 -16.87 13.48
C ILE A 188 -2.61 -16.46 14.84
N GLU A 189 -1.49 -15.74 14.83
CA GLU A 189 -0.85 -15.22 16.06
C GLU A 189 -1.55 -13.97 16.60
N ASP A 190 -2.45 -13.37 15.83
CA ASP A 190 -3.27 -12.26 16.29
C ASP A 190 -4.37 -12.78 17.20
N LEU A 191 -4.15 -12.64 18.51
CA LEU A 191 -5.13 -12.99 19.53
C LEU A 191 -6.18 -11.87 19.74
N SER A 192 -6.13 -10.80 18.94
CA SER A 192 -7.13 -9.74 19.02
C SER A 192 -8.34 -10.09 18.15
N ASP A 193 -9.54 -9.98 18.72
CA ASP A 193 -10.81 -10.07 17.97
C ASP A 193 -11.10 -8.80 17.16
N GLN A 194 -10.07 -7.98 16.90
CA GLN A 194 -10.21 -6.70 16.24
C GLN A 194 -10.39 -6.91 14.73
N PRO A 195 -11.31 -6.17 14.07
CA PRO A 195 -11.42 -6.21 12.63
C PRO A 195 -10.11 -5.81 11.94
N LYS A 196 -9.81 -6.46 10.81
CA LYS A 196 -8.67 -6.14 9.94
C LYS A 196 -9.12 -5.90 8.51
N LEU A 197 -8.32 -5.13 7.78
CA LEU A 197 -8.49 -4.95 6.34
C LEU A 197 -7.21 -5.34 5.60
N LEU A 198 -7.34 -6.25 4.63
CA LEU A 198 -6.32 -6.56 3.63
C LEU A 198 -6.64 -5.86 2.31
N ILE A 199 -5.80 -4.92 1.91
CA ILE A 199 -5.89 -4.27 0.59
C ILE A 199 -4.88 -4.93 -0.34
N LEU A 200 -5.35 -5.72 -1.30
CA LEU A 200 -4.54 -6.15 -2.43
C LEU A 200 -4.44 -4.98 -3.41
N ALA A 201 -3.27 -4.38 -3.51
CA ALA A 201 -3.00 -3.22 -4.34
C ALA A 201 -2.12 -3.58 -5.55
N PRO A 202 -2.70 -4.03 -6.67
CA PRO A 202 -2.01 -4.10 -7.95
C PRO A 202 -1.44 -2.74 -8.34
N VAL A 203 -0.11 -2.65 -8.49
CA VAL A 203 0.60 -1.43 -8.90
C VAL A 203 1.14 -1.60 -10.31
N LYS A 204 1.58 -0.49 -10.92
CA LYS A 204 2.02 -0.44 -12.33
C LYS A 204 0.91 -0.86 -13.31
N CYS A 205 -0.33 -0.44 -13.01
CA CYS A 205 -1.52 -0.84 -13.75
C CYS A 205 -1.79 -0.03 -15.03
N GLU A 206 -0.89 0.89 -15.44
CA GLU A 206 -1.10 1.86 -16.52
C GLU A 206 -1.50 1.22 -17.84
N ASN A 207 -0.96 0.04 -18.14
CA ASN A 207 -1.28 -0.70 -19.37
C ASN A 207 -2.60 -1.51 -19.26
N TYR A 208 -3.03 -1.83 -18.03
CA TYR A 208 -4.08 -2.82 -17.79
C TYR A 208 -5.45 -2.19 -17.52
N ILE A 209 -5.50 -0.99 -16.93
CA ILE A 209 -6.77 -0.31 -16.60
C ILE A 209 -7.43 0.31 -17.84
N LYS A 210 -6.67 0.63 -18.89
CA LYS A 210 -7.19 1.27 -20.12
C LYS A 210 -8.12 0.38 -20.95
N ASN A 211 -8.09 -0.93 -20.74
CA ASN A 211 -8.86 -1.90 -21.51
C ASN A 211 -9.64 -2.82 -20.58
N VAL A 212 -10.96 -2.86 -20.73
CA VAL A 212 -11.86 -3.71 -19.91
C VAL A 212 -11.41 -5.18 -19.86
N LYS A 213 -10.90 -5.73 -20.97
CA LYS A 213 -10.38 -7.11 -21.02
C LYS A 213 -9.09 -7.30 -20.23
N LEU A 214 -8.23 -6.28 -20.15
CA LEU A 214 -7.00 -6.35 -19.36
C LEU A 214 -7.28 -6.07 -17.88
N LEU A 215 -8.28 -5.24 -17.61
CA LEU A 215 -8.74 -4.95 -16.26
C LEU A 215 -9.32 -6.19 -15.59
N SER A 216 -10.16 -6.96 -16.30
CA SER A 216 -10.67 -8.24 -15.80
C SER A 216 -9.55 -9.27 -15.55
N LYS A 217 -8.42 -9.16 -16.27
CA LYS A 217 -7.27 -10.04 -16.01
C LYS A 217 -6.60 -9.76 -14.67
N ILE A 218 -6.64 -8.54 -14.15
CA ILE A 218 -6.08 -8.23 -12.82
C ILE A 218 -6.82 -9.05 -11.77
N GLU A 219 -8.16 -8.92 -11.74
CA GLU A 219 -9.02 -9.65 -10.82
C GLU A 219 -8.90 -11.17 -11.00
N GLN A 220 -8.95 -11.67 -12.24
CA GLN A 220 -8.81 -13.10 -12.53
C GLN A 220 -7.45 -13.64 -12.05
N SER A 221 -6.36 -12.93 -12.34
CA SER A 221 -5.03 -13.37 -11.93
C SER A 221 -4.88 -13.33 -10.41
N ILE A 222 -5.46 -12.36 -9.71
CA ILE A 222 -5.48 -12.37 -8.23
C ILE A 222 -6.23 -13.58 -7.71
N ASN A 223 -7.45 -13.81 -8.21
CA ASN A 223 -8.27 -14.95 -7.77
C ASN A 223 -7.60 -16.29 -8.03
N ILE A 224 -6.82 -16.42 -9.11
CA ILE A 224 -6.07 -17.64 -9.44
C ILE A 224 -4.81 -17.76 -8.57
N GLN A 225 -3.97 -16.74 -8.54
CA GLN A 225 -2.62 -16.82 -7.95
C GLN A 225 -2.65 -16.72 -6.43
N TYR A 226 -3.64 -16.02 -5.85
CA TYR A 226 -3.84 -15.91 -4.40
C TYR A 226 -4.99 -16.79 -3.90
N LYS A 227 -5.46 -17.76 -4.71
CA LYS A 227 -6.62 -18.61 -4.37
C LYS A 227 -6.53 -19.20 -2.96
N GLU A 228 -5.37 -19.72 -2.58
CA GLU A 228 -5.18 -20.32 -1.26
C GLU A 228 -5.35 -19.31 -0.12
N LEU A 229 -4.74 -18.13 -0.26
CA LEU A 229 -4.91 -17.04 0.71
C LEU A 229 -6.38 -16.64 0.80
N LEU A 230 -7.04 -16.40 -0.33
CA LEU A 230 -8.45 -16.01 -0.36
C LEU A 230 -9.40 -17.07 0.18
N ASN A 231 -9.06 -18.36 0.02
CA ASN A 231 -9.84 -19.44 0.61
C ASN A 231 -9.68 -19.50 2.13
N ILE A 232 -8.49 -19.20 2.63
CA ILE A 232 -8.23 -19.18 4.07
C ILE A 232 -8.96 -18.03 4.72
N LEU A 233 -8.95 -16.84 4.12
CA LEU A 233 -9.71 -15.71 4.67
C LEU A 233 -11.20 -16.08 4.86
N LYS A 234 -11.78 -16.94 4.01
CA LYS A 234 -13.18 -17.36 4.13
C LYS A 234 -13.48 -18.36 5.27
N THR A 235 -12.47 -18.84 6.01
CA THR A 235 -12.73 -19.74 7.14
C THR A 235 -13.22 -18.94 8.36
N PRO A 236 -13.98 -19.56 9.29
CA PRO A 236 -14.52 -18.86 10.45
C PRO A 236 -13.46 -18.15 11.31
N ASP A 237 -12.24 -18.69 11.35
CA ASP A 237 -11.11 -18.13 12.10
C ASP A 237 -10.65 -16.75 11.58
N PHE A 238 -11.08 -16.35 10.37
CA PHE A 238 -10.73 -15.05 9.76
C PHE A 238 -11.96 -14.23 9.36
N SER A 239 -13.12 -14.46 10.00
CA SER A 239 -14.35 -13.69 9.73
C SER A 239 -14.27 -12.22 10.10
N ASN A 240 -13.21 -11.82 10.82
CA ASN A 240 -12.90 -10.42 11.16
C ASN A 240 -11.98 -9.75 10.12
N VAL A 241 -11.64 -10.42 9.01
CA VAL A 241 -10.74 -9.87 7.99
C VAL A 241 -11.50 -9.53 6.71
N ALA A 242 -11.67 -8.24 6.45
CA ALA A 242 -12.13 -7.75 5.16
C ALA A 242 -10.99 -7.78 4.13
N ALA A 243 -11.32 -8.04 2.86
CA ALA A 243 -10.33 -8.00 1.78
C ALA A 243 -10.86 -7.29 0.53
N VAL A 244 -10.03 -6.43 -0.07
CA VAL A 244 -10.40 -5.65 -1.27
C VAL A 244 -9.27 -5.62 -2.29
N ILE A 245 -9.61 -5.45 -3.56
CA ILE A 245 -8.66 -5.18 -4.66
C ILE A 245 -8.75 -3.69 -5.01
N THR A 246 -7.62 -2.99 -4.99
CA THR A 246 -7.53 -1.58 -5.40
C THR A 246 -6.40 -1.41 -6.43
N PRO A 247 -6.69 -1.57 -7.74
CA PRO A 247 -5.68 -1.38 -8.78
C PRO A 247 -5.25 0.09 -8.88
N VAL A 248 -3.95 0.35 -8.99
CA VAL A 248 -3.38 1.71 -9.02
C VAL A 248 -2.45 1.89 -10.20
N GLN A 249 -2.64 2.99 -10.94
CA GLN A 249 -1.62 3.52 -11.85
C GLN A 249 -0.66 4.39 -11.02
N THR A 250 0.56 3.92 -10.84
CA THR A 250 1.53 4.53 -9.92
C THR A 250 2.18 5.77 -10.52
N LEU A 251 2.42 5.77 -11.83
CA LEU A 251 3.00 6.86 -12.60
C LEU A 251 2.00 7.49 -13.58
N GLY A 252 1.06 6.69 -14.10
CA GLY A 252 0.05 7.08 -15.08
C GLY A 252 0.54 7.11 -16.53
N ASN A 253 1.74 7.65 -16.76
CA ASN A 253 2.28 7.92 -18.09
C ASN A 253 3.45 7.02 -18.50
N VAL A 254 3.66 5.93 -17.77
CA VAL A 254 4.69 4.91 -18.07
C VAL A 254 4.00 3.57 -18.25
N LEU A 255 4.10 3.00 -19.45
CA LEU A 255 3.40 1.77 -19.83
C LEU A 255 4.37 0.60 -19.85
N PHE A 256 3.95 -0.53 -19.32
CA PHE A 256 4.66 -1.79 -19.54
C PHE A 256 4.74 -2.09 -21.05
N SER A 257 5.93 -2.44 -21.54
CA SER A 257 6.18 -2.78 -22.94
C SER A 257 6.46 -4.28 -23.11
N TYR A 258 7.56 -4.79 -22.55
CA TYR A 258 7.92 -6.21 -22.64
C TYR A 258 8.82 -6.66 -21.49
N ILE A 259 9.08 -7.97 -21.42
CA ILE A 259 10.07 -8.57 -20.51
C ILE A 259 11.27 -9.03 -21.32
N SER A 260 12.46 -8.52 -21.01
CA SER A 260 13.72 -9.13 -21.45
C SER A 260 14.25 -10.07 -20.39
N GLU A 261 14.74 -11.24 -20.79
CA GLU A 261 15.33 -12.21 -19.89
C GLU A 261 16.86 -12.14 -20.04
N THR A 262 17.58 -11.89 -18.94
CA THR A 262 19.04 -12.02 -18.91
C THR A 262 19.41 -13.30 -18.17
N GLU A 263 20.36 -14.05 -18.71
CA GLU A 263 20.88 -15.27 -18.08
C GLU A 263 22.32 -15.04 -17.64
N GLU A 264 22.58 -15.19 -16.35
CA GLU A 264 23.92 -15.11 -15.77
C GLU A 264 24.10 -16.29 -14.81
N ASN A 265 25.19 -17.06 -14.97
CA ASN A 265 25.49 -18.24 -14.15
C ASN A 265 24.34 -19.26 -14.06
N GLY A 266 23.61 -19.47 -15.16
CA GLY A 266 22.44 -20.37 -15.22
C GLY A 266 21.18 -19.85 -14.52
N LYS A 267 21.19 -18.60 -14.07
CA LYS A 267 20.04 -17.93 -13.45
C LYS A 267 19.41 -16.93 -14.41
N VAL A 268 18.14 -17.16 -14.73
CA VAL A 268 17.33 -16.25 -15.53
C VAL A 268 16.76 -15.14 -14.66
N THR A 269 17.03 -13.88 -15.01
CA THR A 269 16.49 -12.69 -14.37
C THR A 269 15.57 -11.94 -15.34
N PRO A 270 14.29 -11.74 -15.01
CA PRO A 270 13.38 -10.94 -15.83
C PRO A 270 13.64 -9.45 -15.60
N ASN A 271 13.81 -8.70 -16.69
CA ASN A 271 13.85 -7.26 -16.70
C ASN A 271 12.57 -6.75 -17.37
N PHE A 272 11.75 -6.04 -16.59
CA PHE A 272 10.50 -5.45 -17.09
C PHE A 272 10.82 -4.10 -17.71
N VAL A 273 10.58 -3.98 -19.00
CA VAL A 273 10.85 -2.76 -19.78
C VAL A 273 9.58 -1.95 -19.91
N TYR A 274 9.69 -0.65 -19.68
CA TYR A 274 8.59 0.28 -19.70
C TYR A 274 8.86 1.44 -20.67
N GLU A 275 7.81 1.96 -21.29
CA GLU A 275 7.86 3.07 -22.24
C GLU A 275 7.08 4.27 -21.71
N LYS A 276 7.66 5.45 -21.92
CA LYS A 276 7.03 6.75 -21.62
C LYS A 276 6.00 7.06 -22.70
N THR A 277 4.86 7.60 -22.30
CA THR A 277 3.92 8.20 -23.24
C THR A 277 4.41 9.60 -23.67
N ASN A 278 3.65 10.27 -24.55
CA ASN A 278 3.90 11.67 -24.90
C ASN A 278 3.53 12.67 -23.79
N HIS A 279 3.11 12.20 -22.62
CA HIS A 279 2.75 13.01 -21.46
C HIS A 279 3.85 12.83 -20.41
N PHE A 280 4.54 13.91 -20.06
CA PHE A 280 5.77 13.86 -19.25
C PHE A 280 5.56 14.29 -17.80
N GLU A 281 4.34 14.11 -17.30
CA GLU A 281 3.92 14.49 -15.94
C GLU A 281 3.65 13.25 -15.09
N LEU A 282 3.92 13.38 -13.79
CA LEU A 282 3.56 12.35 -12.83
C LEU A 282 2.06 12.46 -12.54
N LEU A 283 1.26 11.57 -13.12
CA LEU A 283 -0.19 11.58 -13.03
C LEU A 283 -0.70 10.21 -12.57
N PRO A 284 -0.42 9.80 -11.32
CA PRO A 284 -1.00 8.57 -10.80
C PRO A 284 -2.52 8.63 -10.92
N ILE A 285 -3.16 7.48 -11.13
CA ILE A 285 -4.61 7.34 -11.23
C ILE A 285 -5.06 6.28 -10.23
N ASP A 286 -6.11 6.60 -9.48
CA ASP A 286 -6.77 5.75 -8.49
C ASP A 286 -5.92 5.42 -7.25
N ALA A 287 -4.80 6.12 -7.04
CA ALA A 287 -3.96 5.96 -5.86
C ALA A 287 -4.61 6.51 -4.60
N GLU A 288 -5.69 7.27 -4.69
CA GLU A 288 -6.49 7.65 -3.52
C GLU A 288 -7.42 6.53 -3.04
N GLN A 289 -7.72 5.53 -3.88
CA GLN A 289 -8.66 4.46 -3.55
C GLN A 289 -8.24 3.61 -2.34
N PRO A 290 -6.97 3.16 -2.19
CA PRO A 290 -6.54 2.50 -0.96
C PRO A 290 -6.83 3.33 0.30
N LEU A 291 -6.61 4.66 0.25
CA LEU A 291 -6.95 5.54 1.37
C LEU A 291 -8.46 5.58 1.63
N ARG A 292 -9.29 5.71 0.58
CA ARG A 292 -10.75 5.73 0.77
C ARG A 292 -11.23 4.49 1.51
N TYR A 293 -10.73 3.31 1.14
CA TYR A 293 -11.01 2.06 1.85
C TYR A 293 -10.47 2.05 3.30
N ILE A 294 -9.26 2.55 3.54
CA ILE A 294 -8.70 2.70 4.90
C ILE A 294 -9.60 3.58 5.77
N LEU A 295 -10.02 4.72 5.26
CA LEU A 295 -10.85 5.69 5.99
C LEU A 295 -12.26 5.17 6.20
N GLN A 296 -12.83 4.51 5.20
CA GLN A 296 -14.12 3.82 5.32
C GLN A 296 -14.08 2.76 6.43
N PHE A 297 -13.05 1.92 6.41
CA PHE A 297 -12.85 0.89 7.41
C PHE A 297 -12.60 1.49 8.80
N ALA A 298 -11.78 2.54 8.90
CA ALA A 298 -11.54 3.25 10.17
C ALA A 298 -12.83 3.83 10.76
N LEU A 299 -13.70 4.41 9.94
CA LEU A 299 -15.01 4.91 10.39
C LEU A 299 -15.92 3.78 10.85
N LYS A 300 -15.94 2.64 10.17
CA LYS A 300 -16.75 1.50 10.60
C LYS A 300 -16.27 0.96 11.95
N SER A 301 -14.96 0.70 12.06
CA SER A 301 -14.34 0.26 13.32
C SER A 301 -14.54 1.28 14.45
N TYR A 302 -14.62 2.58 14.13
CA TYR A 302 -14.95 3.64 15.06
C TYR A 302 -16.39 3.55 15.60
N PHE A 303 -17.38 3.28 14.74
CA PHE A 303 -18.77 3.17 15.17
C PHE A 303 -19.01 1.96 16.08
N ASP A 304 -18.20 0.91 15.91
CA ASP A 304 -18.33 -0.34 16.65
C ASP A 304 -17.50 -0.34 17.97
N GLN A 305 -16.49 0.53 18.13
CA GLN A 305 -15.70 0.63 19.37
C GLN A 305 -15.27 2.07 19.77
N PHE A 306 -15.38 2.36 21.07
CA PHE A 306 -15.16 3.65 21.78
C PHE A 306 -13.76 4.31 21.71
N PHE A 307 -12.83 3.86 20.84
CA PHE A 307 -11.40 4.17 20.99
C PHE A 307 -10.95 5.55 20.50
N TRP A 308 -11.79 6.25 19.74
CA TRP A 308 -11.44 7.53 19.15
C TRP A 308 -12.56 8.52 19.45
N ASP A 309 -12.25 9.73 19.90
CA ASP A 309 -13.23 10.79 20.12
C ASP A 309 -13.12 11.77 18.95
N LEU A 310 -13.51 11.31 17.75
CA LEU A 310 -13.52 12.15 16.56
C LEU A 310 -14.74 13.06 16.61
N ASP A 311 -14.57 14.32 16.21
CA ASP A 311 -15.67 15.27 16.07
C ASP A 311 -16.64 14.80 14.95
N GLU A 312 -17.94 15.00 15.14
CA GLU A 312 -18.97 14.57 14.17
C GLU A 312 -18.80 15.21 12.79
N GLU A 313 -18.31 16.44 12.70
CA GLU A 313 -18.01 17.10 11.43
C GLU A 313 -16.84 16.42 10.73
N LEU A 314 -15.81 16.02 11.50
CA LEU A 314 -14.69 15.25 10.97
C LEU A 314 -15.14 13.87 10.48
N LYS A 315 -15.99 13.17 11.24
CA LYS A 315 -16.59 11.89 10.79
C LYS A 315 -17.36 12.06 9.49
N PHE A 316 -18.19 13.09 9.42
CA PHE A 316 -18.98 13.39 8.23
C PHE A 316 -18.10 13.66 7.01
N ALA A 317 -17.05 14.47 7.18
CA ALA A 317 -16.14 14.80 6.09
C ALA A 317 -15.32 13.58 5.64
N ILE A 318 -14.82 12.75 6.58
CA ILE A 318 -14.17 11.47 6.26
C ILE A 318 -15.16 10.56 5.53
N ASN A 319 -16.42 10.48 5.96
CA ASN A 319 -17.43 9.64 5.34
C ASN A 319 -17.71 10.09 3.90
N GLN A 320 -17.86 11.39 3.67
CA GLN A 320 -18.01 11.93 2.31
C GLN A 320 -16.85 11.54 1.41
N PHE A 321 -15.61 11.67 1.90
CA PHE A 321 -14.44 11.24 1.14
C PHE A 321 -14.45 9.71 0.91
N ALA A 322 -14.77 8.92 1.91
CA ALA A 322 -14.85 7.47 1.84
C ALA A 322 -15.93 6.97 0.85
N THR A 323 -17.05 7.68 0.67
CA THR A 323 -18.11 7.29 -0.29
C THR A 323 -17.63 7.22 -1.75
N GLY A 324 -16.48 7.81 -2.07
CA GLY A 324 -15.84 7.70 -3.39
C GLY A 324 -15.10 6.37 -3.64
N CYS A 325 -15.21 5.38 -2.74
CA CYS A 325 -14.72 4.03 -2.97
C CYS A 325 -15.36 3.44 -4.24
N LYS A 326 -14.52 3.17 -5.23
CA LYS A 326 -14.95 2.48 -6.46
C LYS A 326 -15.25 1.02 -6.13
N LYS A 327 -16.32 0.48 -6.73
CA LYS A 327 -16.68 -0.95 -6.66
C LYS A 327 -16.82 -1.57 -8.06
N ASP A 328 -16.33 -0.88 -9.08
CA ASP A 328 -16.36 -1.29 -10.47
C ASP A 328 -14.94 -1.28 -11.04
N LYS A 329 -14.76 -1.62 -12.32
CA LYS A 329 -13.48 -1.41 -13.03
C LYS A 329 -12.27 -2.01 -12.28
N GLY A 330 -12.38 -3.26 -11.86
CA GLY A 330 -11.30 -3.98 -11.17
C GLY A 330 -11.15 -3.66 -9.68
N PHE A 331 -11.96 -2.74 -9.15
CA PHE A 331 -12.14 -2.57 -7.70
C PHE A 331 -13.18 -3.57 -7.21
N VAL A 332 -12.78 -4.45 -6.31
CA VAL A 332 -13.60 -5.60 -5.90
C VAL A 332 -13.49 -5.78 -4.39
N ILE A 333 -14.62 -5.97 -3.72
CA ILE A 333 -14.67 -6.45 -2.35
C ILE A 333 -14.67 -7.98 -2.43
N LEU A 334 -13.59 -8.61 -1.95
CA LEU A 334 -13.41 -10.06 -2.01
C LEU A 334 -14.06 -10.76 -0.82
N GLN A 335 -14.14 -10.07 0.32
CA GLN A 335 -14.62 -10.66 1.56
C GLN A 335 -15.15 -9.60 2.54
N ASP A 336 -16.19 -10.00 3.28
CA ASP A 336 -16.75 -9.31 4.45
C ASP A 336 -17.07 -7.84 4.22
N GLU A 337 -17.90 -7.57 3.21
CA GLU A 337 -18.39 -6.23 2.86
C GLU A 337 -19.03 -5.50 4.06
N HIS A 338 -19.61 -6.22 5.01
CA HIS A 338 -20.22 -5.66 6.22
C HIS A 338 -19.20 -4.98 7.17
N LEU A 339 -17.91 -5.32 7.07
CA LEU A 339 -16.84 -4.64 7.81
C LEU A 339 -16.41 -3.33 7.13
N LEU A 340 -16.88 -3.06 5.91
CA LEU A 340 -16.61 -1.83 5.15
C LEU A 340 -17.83 -0.91 5.10
N HIS A 341 -19.03 -1.37 5.40
CA HIS A 341 -20.28 -0.62 5.22
C HIS A 341 -21.14 -0.51 6.47
#